data_AF-A0A523IVD4-F1
#
_entry.id   AF-A0A523IVD4-F1
#
_cell.length_a   1.000
_cell.length_b   1.000
_cell.length_c   1.000
_cell.angle_alpha   90.00
_cell.angle_beta   90.00
_cell.angle_gamma   90.00
#
_symmetry.space_group_name_H-M   'P 1'
#
loop_
_entity.id
_entity.type
_entity.pdbx_description
1 polymer ?
#
loop_
_entity_poly.entity_id
_entity_poly.type
_entity_poly.pdbx_seq_one_letter_code
_entity_poly.pdbx_strand_id
1 'polypeptide(L)'
;MSVKPDHWIRKMAIEHKMIEPYVDEQVRNGSISYGVSAYGYDIRVSNEFKVFTNVHNTVVDPKNFDDRSFVEINADVCIIPPNSFALARTVEYFRIPRSIITLCVGKSTYARCGIIVNVTPFEPEWEGYVTLEISNTTPLPAKIYANEGIAQVLFFESDEICEISYADKKGKYQKQVGVTPPRL
;
A
#
# COMPACT_ATOMS: atom_id res chain seq x y z
N MET A 1 -16.85 0.40 16.64
CA MET A 1 -15.89 0.66 15.53
C MET A 1 -16.33 1.83 14.66
N SER A 2 -15.67 2.99 14.80
CA SER A 2 -15.94 4.20 14.01
C SER A 2 -14.78 4.49 13.04
N VAL A 3 -15.10 5.01 11.85
CA VAL A 3 -14.09 5.50 10.90
C VAL A 3 -13.55 6.84 11.37
N LYS A 4 -12.24 7.07 11.24
CA LYS A 4 -11.62 8.31 11.71
C LYS A 4 -11.69 9.45 10.68
N PRO A 5 -12.05 10.68 11.12
CA PRO A 5 -12.12 11.85 10.27
C PRO A 5 -10.75 12.47 10.00
N ASP A 6 -10.67 13.29 8.96
CA ASP A 6 -9.51 14.07 8.54
C ASP A 6 -8.72 14.77 9.66
N HIS A 7 -9.38 15.47 10.58
CA HIS A 7 -8.73 16.18 11.67
C HIS A 7 -8.05 15.24 12.68
N TRP A 8 -8.59 14.03 12.87
CA TRP A 8 -7.92 13.00 13.67
C TRP A 8 -6.70 12.47 12.93
N ILE A 9 -6.81 12.22 11.62
CA ILE A 9 -5.69 11.73 10.80
C ILE A 9 -4.55 12.76 10.82
N ARG A 10 -4.85 14.05 10.64
CA ARG A 10 -3.90 15.16 10.76
C ARG A 10 -3.20 15.15 12.10
N LYS A 11 -3.96 15.10 13.20
CA LYS A 11 -3.41 15.07 14.55
C LYS A 11 -2.44 13.91 14.73
N MET A 12 -2.83 12.70 14.34
CA MET A 12 -2.00 11.51 14.47
C MET A 12 -0.75 11.55 13.59
N ALA A 13 -0.85 12.13 12.39
CA ALA A 13 0.31 12.31 11.51
C ALA A 13 1.33 13.29 12.11
N ILE A 14 0.87 14.45 12.61
CA ILE A 14 1.75 15.51 13.13
C ILE A 14 2.32 15.17 14.51
N GLU A 15 1.47 14.76 15.45
CA GLU A 15 1.86 14.54 16.85
C GLU A 15 2.51 13.18 17.09
N HIS A 16 2.09 12.15 16.34
CA HIS A 16 2.51 10.76 16.56
C HIS A 16 3.28 10.15 15.38
N LYS A 17 3.57 10.93 14.33
CA LYS A 17 4.26 10.45 13.11
C LYS A 17 3.61 9.21 12.50
N MET A 18 2.27 9.13 12.57
CA MET A 18 1.50 8.01 12.05
C MET A 18 1.71 7.82 10.54
N ILE A 19 1.96 8.90 9.80
CA ILE A 19 2.19 8.91 8.34
C ILE A 19 3.38 9.83 8.05
N GLU A 20 4.38 9.35 7.31
CA GLU A 20 5.59 10.13 6.99
C GLU A 20 6.13 9.75 5.60
N PRO A 21 6.18 10.68 4.63
CA PRO A 21 5.74 12.08 4.69
C PRO A 21 4.20 12.22 4.68
N TYR A 22 3.68 13.18 5.46
CA TYR A 22 2.26 13.53 5.51
C TYR A 22 1.95 14.76 4.65
N VAL A 23 0.78 14.76 4.01
CA VAL A 23 0.27 15.88 3.21
C VAL A 23 -1.12 16.27 3.72
N ASP A 24 -1.24 17.51 4.21
CA ASP A 24 -2.43 18.02 4.91
C ASP A 24 -3.53 18.56 3.98
N GLU A 25 -3.45 18.23 2.69
CA GLU A 25 -4.43 18.62 1.69
C GLU A 25 -4.54 17.56 0.59
N GLN A 26 -5.59 17.66 -0.23
CA GLN A 26 -5.72 16.87 -1.46
C GLN A 26 -4.92 17.52 -2.59
N VAL A 27 -3.79 16.93 -2.96
CA VAL A 27 -2.99 17.38 -4.10
C VAL A 27 -3.56 16.82 -5.40
N ARG A 28 -3.79 17.68 -6.41
CA ARG A 28 -4.45 17.32 -7.69
C ARG A 28 -3.79 17.92 -8.94
N ASN A 29 -2.53 18.36 -8.86
CA ASN A 29 -1.85 19.17 -9.88
C ASN A 29 -1.47 18.37 -11.15
N GLY A 30 -2.47 17.83 -11.87
CA GLY A 30 -2.28 16.96 -13.02
C GLY A 30 -1.99 15.50 -12.68
N SER A 31 -1.81 15.18 -11.39
CA SER A 31 -1.61 13.83 -10.88
C SER A 31 -2.92 13.18 -10.42
N ILE A 32 -2.93 11.85 -10.34
CA ILE A 32 -3.93 11.11 -9.55
C ILE A 32 -3.79 11.55 -8.09
N SER A 33 -4.90 11.97 -7.48
CA SER A 33 -4.87 12.72 -6.23
C SER A 33 -4.34 11.91 -5.04
N TYR A 34 -3.63 12.59 -4.14
CA TYR A 34 -3.12 12.01 -2.89
C TYR A 34 -3.22 12.99 -1.71
N GLY A 35 -2.94 12.50 -0.50
CA GLY A 35 -3.02 13.27 0.75
C GLY A 35 -4.27 13.00 1.56
N VAL A 36 -4.51 13.79 2.61
CA VAL A 36 -5.66 13.60 3.51
C VAL A 36 -6.99 13.76 2.77
N SER A 37 -7.97 12.93 3.09
CA SER A 37 -9.34 12.96 2.60
C SER A 37 -10.30 13.00 3.79
N ALA A 38 -11.60 13.23 3.55
CA ALA A 38 -12.59 13.47 4.61
C ALA A 38 -12.58 12.41 5.73
N TYR A 39 -12.44 11.12 5.36
CA TYR A 39 -12.42 9.97 6.28
C TYR A 39 -11.32 8.96 5.94
N GLY A 40 -10.18 9.43 5.44
CA GLY A 40 -9.08 8.56 5.07
C GLY A 40 -7.87 9.32 4.54
N TYR A 41 -6.88 8.58 4.07
CA TYR A 41 -5.66 9.14 3.50
C TYR A 41 -5.33 8.46 2.17
N ASP A 42 -5.22 9.25 1.11
CA ASP A 42 -4.81 8.75 -0.20
C ASP A 42 -3.29 8.59 -0.24
N ILE A 43 -2.83 7.34 -0.30
CA ILE A 43 -1.42 6.97 -0.35
C ILE A 43 -0.87 7.00 -1.77
N ARG A 44 0.44 7.22 -1.90
CA ARG A 44 1.16 7.19 -3.18
C ARG A 44 1.90 5.88 -3.38
N VAL A 45 2.09 5.48 -4.62
CA VAL A 45 3.00 4.38 -5.00
C VAL A 45 4.40 4.93 -5.27
N SER A 46 5.45 4.27 -4.79
CA SER A 46 6.85 4.64 -5.06
C SER A 46 7.26 4.35 -6.52
N ASN A 47 8.48 4.71 -6.88
CA ASN A 47 9.08 4.39 -8.19
C ASN A 47 9.75 3.01 -8.25
N GLU A 48 9.72 2.23 -7.16
CA GLU A 48 10.28 0.87 -7.09
C GLU A 48 9.18 -0.17 -7.34
N PHE A 49 9.35 -0.96 -8.40
CA PHE A 49 8.42 -2.01 -8.80
C PHE A 49 9.13 -3.36 -8.94
N LYS A 50 8.42 -4.44 -8.59
CA LYS A 50 8.74 -5.80 -8.97
C LYS A 50 7.61 -6.31 -9.87
N VAL A 51 7.83 -6.36 -11.18
CA VAL A 51 6.82 -6.79 -12.15
C VAL A 51 6.93 -8.31 -12.36
N PHE A 52 5.81 -9.01 -12.25
CA PHE A 52 5.78 -10.46 -12.41
C PHE A 52 6.14 -10.87 -13.85
N THR A 53 6.98 -11.90 -13.98
CA THR A 53 7.42 -12.49 -15.25
C THR A 53 7.28 -14.00 -15.23
N ASN A 54 6.82 -14.57 -16.34
CA ASN A 54 6.71 -16.01 -16.55
C ASN A 54 7.86 -16.59 -17.40
N VAL A 55 8.87 -15.78 -17.77
CA VAL A 55 9.98 -16.18 -18.66
C VAL A 55 10.72 -17.43 -18.15
N HIS A 56 10.80 -17.61 -16.83
CA HIS A 56 11.49 -18.74 -16.22
C HIS A 56 10.59 -19.94 -15.92
N ASN A 57 9.29 -19.90 -16.27
CA ASN A 57 8.29 -20.95 -16.04
C ASN A 57 8.34 -21.55 -14.61
N THR A 58 8.58 -20.68 -13.62
CA THR A 58 8.54 -21.03 -12.21
C THR A 58 7.10 -21.22 -11.75
N VAL A 59 6.89 -22.05 -10.73
CA VAL A 59 5.57 -22.19 -10.09
C VAL A 59 5.44 -21.12 -9.01
N VAL A 60 4.32 -20.40 -9.00
CA VAL A 60 4.02 -19.45 -7.93
C VAL A 60 3.62 -20.21 -6.67
N ASP A 61 4.57 -20.38 -5.75
CA ASP A 61 4.35 -20.97 -4.43
C ASP A 61 4.60 -19.94 -3.33
N PRO A 62 3.55 -19.45 -2.63
CA PRO A 62 3.71 -18.50 -1.53
C PRO A 62 4.57 -19.02 -0.36
N LYS A 63 4.76 -20.34 -0.22
CA LYS A 63 5.64 -20.95 0.79
C LYS A 63 7.10 -21.02 0.34
N ASN A 64 7.33 -21.05 -0.97
CA ASN A 64 8.66 -21.16 -1.59
C ASN A 64 8.78 -20.14 -2.71
N PHE A 65 8.74 -18.86 -2.34
CA PHE A 65 8.73 -17.76 -3.30
C PHE A 65 10.05 -17.71 -4.08
N ASP A 66 9.93 -17.67 -5.41
CA ASP A 66 11.09 -17.58 -6.31
C ASP A 66 11.24 -16.14 -6.84
N ASP A 67 12.27 -15.44 -6.35
CA ASP A 67 12.57 -14.06 -6.73
C ASP A 67 12.82 -13.87 -8.23
N ARG A 68 13.17 -14.93 -8.97
CA ARG A 68 13.33 -14.87 -10.44
C ARG A 68 12.01 -14.67 -11.17
N SER A 69 10.89 -14.86 -10.48
CA SER A 69 9.55 -14.60 -11.02
C SER A 69 9.24 -13.10 -11.13
N PHE A 70 10.20 -12.23 -10.81
CA PHE A 70 10.07 -10.78 -10.88
C PHE A 70 11.21 -10.11 -11.64
N VAL A 71 10.86 -9.06 -12.36
CA VAL A 71 11.80 -8.07 -12.90
C VAL A 71 11.70 -6.81 -12.05
N GLU A 72 12.83 -6.36 -11.49
CA GLU A 72 12.89 -5.11 -10.75
C GLU A 72 12.95 -3.93 -11.74
N ILE A 73 12.08 -2.95 -11.55
CA ILE A 73 11.95 -1.77 -12.41
C ILE A 73 11.92 -0.53 -11.52
N ASN A 74 12.80 0.43 -11.82
CA ASN A 74 12.77 1.77 -11.25
C ASN A 74 12.36 2.77 -12.33
N ALA A 75 11.15 3.32 -12.25
CA ALA A 75 10.61 4.20 -13.28
C ALA A 75 9.51 5.12 -12.75
N ASP A 76 9.34 6.29 -13.38
CA ASP A 76 8.22 7.21 -13.10
C ASP A 76 6.87 6.66 -13.59
N VAL A 77 6.91 5.78 -14.59
CA VAL A 77 5.73 5.05 -15.10
C VAL A 77 6.08 3.58 -15.26
N CYS A 78 5.42 2.71 -14.50
CA CYS A 78 5.54 1.27 -14.64
C CYS A 78 4.47 0.73 -15.59
N ILE A 79 4.85 -0.20 -16.47
CA ILE A 79 3.91 -0.91 -17.35
C ILE A 79 3.71 -2.32 -16.81
N ILE A 80 2.48 -2.64 -16.39
CA ILE A 80 2.11 -3.99 -15.99
C ILE A 80 1.57 -4.72 -17.23
N PRO A 81 2.11 -5.88 -17.60
CA PRO A 81 1.62 -6.66 -18.73
C PRO A 81 0.14 -7.05 -18.60
N PRO A 82 -0.54 -7.38 -19.72
CA PRO A 82 -1.88 -7.95 -19.71
C PRO A 82 -2.00 -9.12 -18.73
N ASN A 83 -3.10 -9.18 -17.97
CA ASN A 83 -3.42 -10.29 -17.08
C ASN A 83 -2.28 -10.70 -16.12
N SER A 84 -1.48 -9.72 -15.70
CA SER A 84 -0.34 -9.89 -14.80
C SER A 84 -0.44 -8.92 -13.62
N PHE A 85 0.56 -8.90 -12.75
CA PHE A 85 0.61 -8.00 -11.61
C PHE A 85 2.03 -7.49 -11.33
N ALA A 86 2.10 -6.47 -10.47
CA ALA A 86 3.36 -5.97 -9.93
C ALA A 86 3.24 -5.76 -8.42
N LEU A 87 4.35 -5.92 -7.73
CA LEU A 87 4.51 -5.43 -6.37
C LEU A 87 5.19 -4.07 -6.39
N ALA A 88 4.75 -3.19 -5.51
CA ALA A 88 5.41 -1.92 -5.22
C ALA A 88 5.37 -1.66 -3.73
N ARG A 89 5.92 -0.54 -3.31
CA ARG A 89 5.69 0.00 -1.97
C ARG A 89 5.08 1.38 -2.03
N THR A 90 4.52 1.82 -0.92
CA THR A 90 4.09 3.21 -0.74
C THR A 90 5.27 4.17 -0.64
N VAL A 91 5.00 5.44 -0.93
CA VAL A 91 5.91 6.54 -0.58
C VAL A 91 5.87 6.80 0.93
N GLU A 92 4.69 6.69 1.53
CA GLU A 92 4.47 6.93 2.95
C GLU A 92 4.90 5.75 3.82
N TYR A 93 5.65 6.03 4.87
CA TYR A 93 5.90 5.15 5.99
C TYR A 93 4.81 5.35 7.05
N PHE A 94 4.28 4.24 7.59
CA PHE A 94 3.21 4.26 8.58
C PHE A 94 3.68 3.79 9.94
N ARG A 95 3.04 4.29 11.00
CA ARG A 95 3.18 3.84 12.40
C ARG A 95 1.80 3.75 13.03
N ILE A 96 1.22 2.55 13.03
CA ILE A 96 -0.20 2.36 13.39
C ILE A 96 -0.36 2.26 14.90
N PRO A 97 -1.23 3.08 15.53
CA PRO A 97 -1.52 2.99 16.96
C PRO A 97 -2.13 1.63 17.36
N ARG A 98 -1.95 1.23 18.62
CA ARG A 98 -2.48 -0.05 19.15
C ARG A 98 -4.01 -0.18 19.07
N SER A 99 -4.75 0.92 19.09
CA SER A 99 -6.22 0.91 19.00
C SER A 99 -6.75 0.88 17.57
N ILE A 100 -5.87 0.94 16.56
CA ILE A 100 -6.23 1.19 15.17
C ILE A 100 -5.95 -0.03 14.29
N ILE A 101 -6.92 -0.36 13.46
CA ILE A 101 -6.76 -1.22 12.28
C ILE A 101 -7.15 -0.44 11.04
N THR A 102 -6.55 -0.77 9.89
CA THR A 102 -6.88 -0.07 8.63
C THR A 102 -7.50 -0.99 7.59
N LEU A 103 -8.25 -0.38 6.67
CA LEU A 103 -8.60 -0.99 5.38
C LEU A 103 -8.05 -0.10 4.27
N CYS A 104 -7.47 -0.71 3.24
CA CYS A 104 -6.98 0.02 2.09
C CYS A 104 -7.77 -0.38 0.84
N VAL A 105 -8.24 0.61 0.09
CA VAL A 105 -9.07 0.42 -1.11
C VAL A 105 -8.48 1.18 -2.29
N GLY A 106 -8.40 0.54 -3.46
CA GLY A 106 -7.87 1.18 -4.68
C GLY A 106 -8.67 2.42 -5.09
N LYS A 107 -7.98 3.41 -5.69
CA LYS A 107 -8.65 4.62 -6.20
C LYS A 107 -9.52 4.30 -7.42
N SER A 108 -10.61 5.05 -7.56
CA SER A 108 -11.56 4.90 -8.67
C SER A 108 -10.93 5.07 -10.05
N THR A 109 -9.89 5.91 -10.18
CA THR A 109 -9.14 6.10 -11.43
C THR A 109 -8.58 4.77 -11.95
N TYR A 110 -7.93 3.98 -11.08
CA TYR A 110 -7.36 2.69 -11.43
C TYR A 110 -8.43 1.60 -11.56
N ALA A 111 -9.39 1.55 -10.64
CA ALA A 111 -10.47 0.58 -10.68
C ALA A 111 -11.29 0.65 -11.99
N ARG A 112 -11.54 1.86 -12.51
CA ARG A 112 -12.24 2.06 -13.79
C ARG A 112 -11.44 1.62 -15.01
N CYS A 113 -10.14 1.40 -14.86
CA CYS A 113 -9.25 0.87 -15.89
C CYS A 113 -8.97 -0.64 -15.71
N GLY A 114 -9.72 -1.34 -14.86
CA GLY A 114 -9.52 -2.77 -14.60
C GLY A 114 -8.24 -3.08 -13.79
N ILE A 115 -7.74 -2.09 -13.05
CA ILE A 115 -6.57 -2.22 -12.18
C ILE A 115 -7.03 -2.33 -10.75
N ILE A 116 -6.65 -3.44 -10.10
CA ILE A 116 -7.02 -3.75 -8.72
C ILE A 116 -5.78 -3.56 -7.86
N VAL A 117 -5.93 -2.83 -6.76
CA VAL A 117 -4.87 -2.64 -5.78
C VAL A 117 -5.25 -3.46 -4.54
N ASN A 118 -4.52 -4.55 -4.28
CA ASN A 118 -4.71 -5.36 -3.09
C ASN A 118 -3.66 -5.00 -2.04
N VAL A 119 -4.14 -4.71 -0.84
CA VAL A 119 -3.33 -4.30 0.30
C VAL A 119 -3.93 -4.95 1.54
N THR A 120 -3.11 -5.64 2.32
CA THR A 120 -3.55 -6.24 3.59
C THR A 120 -3.76 -5.15 4.65
N PRO A 121 -4.67 -5.34 5.62
CA PRO A 121 -4.85 -4.42 6.74
C PRO A 121 -3.54 -4.05 7.43
N PHE A 122 -3.42 -2.80 7.87
CA PHE A 122 -2.31 -2.38 8.71
C PHE A 122 -2.71 -2.68 10.16
N GLU A 123 -1.98 -3.61 10.77
CA GLU A 123 -2.30 -4.13 12.10
C GLU A 123 -1.90 -3.14 13.20
N PRO A 124 -2.53 -3.23 14.39
CA PRO A 124 -2.12 -2.49 15.57
C PRO A 124 -0.62 -2.60 15.85
N GLU A 125 0.05 -1.45 16.04
CA GLU A 125 1.50 -1.33 16.27
C GLU A 125 2.39 -1.82 15.12
N TRP A 126 1.84 -2.04 13.93
CA TRP A 126 2.64 -2.21 12.73
C TRP A 126 3.27 -0.89 12.30
N GLU A 127 4.52 -0.94 11.85
CA GLU A 127 5.18 0.17 11.17
C GLU A 127 5.97 -0.30 9.94
N GLY A 128 6.03 0.53 8.90
CA GLY A 128 6.69 0.18 7.65
C GLY A 128 6.18 0.98 6.45
N TYR A 129 6.87 0.83 5.31
CA TYR A 129 6.22 1.11 4.03
C TYR A 129 5.23 0.00 3.71
N VAL A 130 4.07 0.34 3.21
CA VAL A 130 3.04 -0.63 2.81
C VAL A 130 3.45 -1.30 1.50
N THR A 131 3.41 -2.63 1.43
CA THR A 131 3.52 -3.37 0.16
C THR A 131 2.19 -3.29 -0.59
N LEU A 132 2.27 -2.88 -1.85
CA LEU A 132 1.14 -2.77 -2.77
C LEU A 132 1.20 -3.92 -3.76
N GLU A 133 0.14 -4.72 -3.87
CA GLU A 133 -0.06 -5.62 -5.00
C GLU A 133 -0.99 -4.92 -6.00
N ILE A 134 -0.54 -4.83 -7.25
CA ILE A 134 -1.23 -4.10 -8.30
C ILE A 134 -1.51 -5.07 -9.45
N SER A 135 -2.74 -5.57 -9.51
CA SER A 135 -3.22 -6.52 -10.50
C SER A 135 -3.79 -5.81 -11.73
N ASN A 136 -3.25 -6.11 -12.91
CA ASN A 136 -3.85 -5.73 -14.19
C ASN A 136 -4.78 -6.85 -14.67
N THR A 137 -6.09 -6.66 -14.52
CA THR A 137 -7.08 -7.66 -14.94
C THR A 137 -7.50 -7.52 -16.40
N THR A 138 -6.90 -6.59 -17.13
CA THR A 138 -7.23 -6.32 -18.54
C THR A 138 -6.33 -7.09 -19.50
N PRO A 139 -6.76 -7.33 -20.75
CA PRO A 139 -5.93 -7.93 -21.79
C PRO A 139 -4.98 -6.92 -22.46
N LEU A 140 -4.79 -5.72 -21.90
CA LEU A 140 -3.90 -4.68 -22.42
C LEU A 140 -2.85 -4.28 -21.38
N PRO A 141 -1.65 -3.81 -21.79
CA PRO A 141 -0.69 -3.26 -20.84
C PRO A 141 -1.26 -2.05 -20.10
N ALA A 142 -1.01 -1.97 -18.79
CA ALA A 142 -1.53 -0.91 -17.94
C ALA A 142 -0.40 -0.04 -17.35
N LYS A 143 -0.62 1.27 -17.32
CA LYS A 143 0.33 2.24 -16.76
C LYS A 143 0.02 2.50 -15.29
N ILE A 144 1.04 2.45 -14.44
CA ILE A 144 1.02 2.90 -13.05
C ILE A 144 1.97 4.09 -12.93
N TYR A 145 1.47 5.21 -12.43
CA TYR A 145 2.23 6.46 -12.28
C TYR A 145 2.84 6.54 -10.88
N ALA A 146 4.17 6.51 -10.80
CA ALA A 146 4.90 6.62 -9.55
C ALA A 146 4.76 8.02 -8.93
N ASN A 147 4.86 8.08 -7.60
CA ASN A 147 4.69 9.28 -6.77
C ASN A 147 3.29 9.93 -6.85
N GLU A 148 2.32 9.25 -7.46
CA GLU A 148 0.92 9.65 -7.52
C GLU A 148 0.02 8.74 -6.68
N GLY A 149 -1.21 9.18 -6.42
CA GLY A 149 -2.15 8.44 -5.58
C GLY A 149 -2.56 7.10 -6.18
N ILE A 150 -2.55 6.04 -5.38
CA ILE A 150 -2.85 4.66 -5.83
C ILE A 150 -4.06 4.04 -5.10
N ALA A 151 -4.19 4.32 -3.81
CA ALA A 151 -5.23 3.78 -2.96
C ALA A 151 -5.56 4.73 -1.80
N GLN A 152 -6.67 4.49 -1.12
CA GLN A 152 -7.11 5.21 0.06
C GLN A 152 -7.09 4.29 1.27
N VAL A 153 -6.49 4.76 2.36
CA VAL A 153 -6.47 4.11 3.66
C VAL A 153 -7.58 4.67 4.54
N LEU A 154 -8.38 3.78 5.11
CA LEU A 154 -9.41 4.06 6.10
C LEU A 154 -8.93 3.56 7.46
N PHE A 155 -9.11 4.35 8.51
CA PHE A 155 -8.66 4.03 9.86
C PHE A 155 -9.87 3.76 10.76
N PHE A 156 -9.84 2.63 11.46
CA PHE A 156 -10.90 2.19 12.34
C PHE A 156 -10.37 2.02 13.75
N GLU A 157 -11.03 2.63 14.73
CA GLU A 157 -10.73 2.42 16.14
C GLU A 157 -11.71 1.42 16.74
N SER A 158 -11.15 0.46 17.48
CA SER A 158 -11.89 -0.49 18.32
C SER A 158 -12.32 0.18 19.62
N ASP A 159 -13.42 -0.31 20.20
CA ASP A 159 -13.91 0.15 21.49
C ASP A 159 -13.07 -0.44 22.66
N GLU A 160 -12.34 -1.54 22.39
CA GLU A 160 -11.42 -2.21 23.30
C GLU A 160 -10.03 -2.39 22.66
N ILE A 161 -8.97 -2.32 23.48
CA ILE A 161 -7.59 -2.51 23.05
C ILE A 161 -7.31 -4.00 22.79
N CYS A 162 -6.60 -4.31 21.72
CA CYS A 162 -6.20 -5.68 21.43
C CYS A 162 -5.24 -6.24 22.49
N GLU A 163 -5.46 -7.48 22.90
CA GLU A 163 -4.61 -8.18 23.86
C GLU A 163 -3.20 -8.38 23.30
N ILE A 164 -3.09 -8.74 22.02
CA ILE A 164 -1.81 -9.02 21.34
C ILE A 164 -1.75 -8.25 20.02
N SER A 165 -0.84 -7.28 19.92
CA SER A 165 -0.60 -6.46 18.72
C SER A 165 0.31 -7.14 17.70
N TYR A 166 0.57 -6.47 16.58
CA TYR A 166 1.57 -6.91 15.60
C TYR A 166 3.00 -6.89 16.16
N ALA A 167 3.32 -5.90 16.98
CA ALA A 167 4.62 -5.77 17.63
C ALA A 167 4.84 -6.88 18.66
N ASP A 168 3.82 -7.21 19.47
CA ASP A 168 3.88 -8.31 20.44
C ASP A 168 4.17 -9.66 19.76
N LYS A 169 3.57 -9.89 18.58
CA LYS A 169 3.80 -11.08 17.75
C LYS A 169 5.18 -11.13 17.10
N LYS A 170 5.98 -10.06 17.20
CA LYS A 170 7.22 -9.87 16.42
C LYS A 170 6.96 -10.11 14.93
N GLY A 171 5.91 -9.45 14.41
CA GLY A 171 5.42 -9.72 13.07
C GLY A 171 6.50 -9.54 11.98
N LYS A 172 6.42 -10.40 10.96
CA LYS A 172 7.49 -10.66 9.97
C LYS A 172 7.87 -9.46 9.10
N TYR A 173 6.95 -8.51 8.96
CA TYR A 173 7.06 -7.34 8.08
C TYR A 173 7.15 -6.03 8.87
N GLN A 174 7.54 -6.11 10.15
CA GLN A 174 7.76 -4.93 10.98
C GLN A 174 8.98 -4.14 10.46
N LYS A 175 8.84 -2.82 10.34
CA LYS A 175 9.88 -1.89 9.84
C LYS A 175 10.37 -2.22 8.43
N GLN A 176 9.50 -2.75 7.57
CA GLN A 176 9.90 -3.07 6.20
C GLN A 176 10.21 -1.79 5.39
N VAL A 177 11.33 -1.83 4.64
CA VAL A 177 11.91 -0.65 3.97
C VAL A 177 11.74 -0.67 2.44
N GLY A 178 11.66 -1.86 1.84
CA GLY A 178 11.60 -2.06 0.40
C GLY A 178 10.39 -2.90 -0.03
N VAL A 179 10.32 -3.20 -1.33
CA VAL A 179 9.33 -4.13 -1.90
C VAL A 179 9.67 -5.55 -1.44
N THR A 180 9.14 -5.93 -0.28
CA THR A 180 9.50 -7.18 0.42
C THR A 180 8.61 -8.33 -0.06
N PRO A 181 9.20 -9.40 -0.63
CA PRO A 181 8.45 -10.61 -0.98
C PRO A 181 7.88 -11.35 0.25
N PRO A 182 6.97 -12.32 0.04
CA PRO A 182 6.44 -13.16 1.12
C PRO A 182 7.54 -13.84 1.97
N ARG A 183 7.34 -13.84 3.29
CA ARG A 183 8.18 -14.51 4.30
C ARG A 183 7.36 -15.50 5.12
N LEU A 184 7.88 -16.71 5.30
CA LEU A 184 7.38 -17.69 6.26
C LEU A 184 8.00 -17.50 7.65
#